data_AF-R1B7V1-F1
#
_entry.id   AF-R1B7V1-F1
#
_cell.length_a   1.000
_cell.length_b   1.000
_cell.length_c   1.000
_cell.angle_alpha   90.00
_cell.angle_beta   90.00
_cell.angle_gamma   90.00
#
_symmetry.space_group_name_H-M   'P 1'
#
loop_
_entity.id
_entity.type
_entity.pdbx_description
1 polymer ?
#
loop_
_entity_poly.entity_id
_entity_poly.type
_entity_poly.pdbx_seq_one_letter_code
_entity_poly.pdbx_strand_id
1 'polypeptide(L)'
;MIHSALPALLHVAATPRAAPELALASHAADAAALFGNMQGTAALLTGGLVPLASFAGPKPQSSDSPNTARLKRLHMLVAWTSLVSELTAIMYATIARNVLLEAAVPHTHSLKELLLRGEYALAWTGVNSHFLFGLLGFVSTVSLNAWLSFGCNCAGGRIGPALACGASSALLLMLSVVNSAVGKGDAQSVQHLPSLLGLFQRYAFLLLAEVFVRRKMLIGIAIALSAVAVVQGALWVVQVPGD
;
A
#
# COMPACT_ATOMS: atom_id res chain seq x y z
N MET A 1 -32.98 55.69 48.67
CA MET A 1 -33.79 55.84 47.44
C MET A 1 -33.10 55.07 46.34
N ILE A 2 -33.77 54.03 45.86
CA ILE A 2 -33.27 53.03 44.91
C ILE A 2 -33.67 53.52 43.52
N HIS A 3 -32.70 53.94 42.70
CA HIS A 3 -32.92 54.21 41.28
C HIS A 3 -32.58 52.94 40.48
N SER A 4 -33.64 52.25 40.08
CA SER A 4 -33.62 51.14 39.12
C SER A 4 -33.20 51.63 37.74
N ALA A 5 -32.07 51.14 37.23
CA ALA A 5 -31.70 51.25 35.83
C ALA A 5 -31.86 49.88 35.16
N LEU A 6 -32.84 49.78 34.26
CA LEU A 6 -33.05 48.63 33.38
C LEU A 6 -31.91 48.55 32.34
N PRO A 7 -31.27 47.38 32.13
CA PRO A 7 -30.42 47.17 30.96
C PRO A 7 -31.28 46.92 29.73
N ALA A 8 -31.03 47.70 28.67
CA ALA A 8 -31.58 47.49 27.35
C ALA A 8 -31.14 46.13 26.79
N LEU A 9 -32.10 45.23 26.63
CA LEU A 9 -31.97 43.97 25.88
C LEU A 9 -31.73 44.30 24.40
N LEU A 10 -30.45 44.36 24.01
CA LEU A 10 -30.01 44.37 22.62
C LEU A 10 -30.35 43.03 21.98
N HIS A 11 -31.45 43.02 21.23
CA HIS A 11 -31.84 41.95 20.33
C HIS A 11 -30.89 41.95 19.12
N VAL A 12 -29.73 41.31 19.27
CA VAL A 12 -28.83 41.04 18.14
C VAL A 12 -29.51 39.97 17.29
N ALA A 13 -30.26 40.41 16.28
CA ALA A 13 -30.77 39.54 15.23
C ALA A 13 -29.57 38.82 14.60
N ALA A 14 -29.46 37.51 14.82
CA ALA A 14 -28.46 36.68 14.20
C ALA A 14 -28.71 36.70 12.69
N THR A 15 -27.95 37.51 11.96
CA THR A 15 -27.91 37.47 10.50
C THR A 15 -27.60 36.03 10.10
N PRO A 16 -28.44 35.36 9.30
CA PRO A 16 -28.16 34.02 8.83
C PRO A 16 -26.84 34.07 8.05
N ARG A 17 -25.80 33.48 8.62
CA ARG A 17 -24.48 33.37 7.99
C ARG A 17 -24.69 32.50 6.76
N ALA A 18 -24.71 33.12 5.58
CA ALA A 18 -24.78 32.40 4.32
C ALA A 18 -23.72 31.29 4.37
N ALA A 19 -24.17 30.04 4.23
CA ALA A 19 -23.26 28.91 4.21
C ALA A 19 -22.22 29.18 3.12
N PRO A 20 -20.91 29.05 3.41
CA PRO A 20 -19.89 29.29 2.41
C PRO A 20 -20.18 28.37 1.22
N GLU A 21 -20.45 28.96 0.07
CA GLU A 21 -20.57 28.23 -1.19
C GLU A 21 -19.21 27.56 -1.42
N LEU A 22 -19.17 26.25 -1.24
CA LEU A 22 -17.95 25.45 -1.35
C LEU A 22 -17.47 25.52 -2.80
N ALA A 23 -16.55 26.45 -3.06
CA ALA A 23 -15.99 26.67 -4.39
C ALA A 23 -15.33 25.39 -4.91
N LEU A 24 -15.77 24.93 -6.07
CA LEU A 24 -15.17 23.81 -6.79
C LEU A 24 -13.78 24.25 -7.31
N ALA A 25 -12.76 23.42 -7.09
CA ALA A 25 -11.40 23.70 -7.52
C ALA A 25 -10.81 22.54 -8.33
N SER A 26 -9.79 22.84 -9.15
CA SER A 26 -8.99 21.81 -9.82
C SER A 26 -7.97 21.25 -8.86
N HIS A 27 -8.04 19.95 -8.62
CA HIS A 27 -7.09 19.20 -7.78
C HIS A 27 -6.21 18.24 -8.59
N ALA A 28 -6.19 18.38 -9.93
CA ALA A 28 -5.48 17.47 -10.82
C ALA A 28 -3.96 17.51 -10.61
N ALA A 29 -3.37 18.71 -10.47
CA ALA A 29 -1.94 18.88 -10.27
C ALA A 29 -1.47 18.27 -8.94
N ASP A 30 -2.23 18.48 -7.85
CA ASP A 30 -1.93 17.89 -6.54
C ASP A 30 -2.00 16.37 -6.58
N ALA A 31 -3.05 15.82 -7.21
CA ALA A 31 -3.20 14.38 -7.41
C ALA A 31 -2.03 13.80 -8.23
N ALA A 32 -1.63 14.47 -9.32
CA ALA A 32 -0.54 14.04 -10.17
C ALA A 32 0.80 14.02 -9.42
N ALA A 33 1.04 15.01 -8.54
CA ALA A 33 2.21 15.05 -7.67
C ALA A 33 2.22 13.88 -6.67
N LEU A 34 1.08 13.55 -6.07
CA LEU A 34 0.97 12.39 -5.17
C LEU A 34 1.29 11.06 -5.88
N PHE A 35 0.74 10.83 -7.07
CA PHE A 35 1.07 9.65 -7.86
C PHE A 35 2.56 9.63 -8.24
N GLY A 36 3.13 10.78 -8.62
CA GLY A 36 4.57 10.89 -8.93
C GLY A 36 5.47 10.52 -7.74
N ASN A 37 5.12 10.94 -6.52
CA ASN A 37 5.87 10.59 -5.32
C ASN A 37 5.84 9.09 -5.03
N MET A 38 4.67 8.46 -5.20
CA MET A 38 4.53 7.01 -5.04
C MET A 38 5.31 6.25 -6.12
N GLN A 39 5.24 6.69 -7.36
CA GLN A 39 5.97 6.10 -8.49
C GLN A 39 7.48 6.11 -8.26
N GLY A 40 8.04 7.26 -7.87
CA GLY A 40 9.48 7.39 -7.63
C GLY A 40 9.96 6.49 -6.50
N THR A 41 9.21 6.46 -5.39
CA THR A 41 9.55 5.63 -4.23
C THR A 41 9.47 4.13 -4.56
N ALA A 42 8.40 3.69 -5.23
CA ALA A 42 8.24 2.31 -5.69
C ALA A 42 9.34 1.88 -6.67
N ALA A 43 9.77 2.79 -7.56
CA ALA A 43 10.87 2.53 -8.50
C ALA A 43 12.21 2.31 -7.80
N LEU A 44 12.50 3.07 -6.73
CA LEU A 44 13.70 2.87 -5.91
C LEU A 44 13.70 1.50 -5.22
N LEU A 45 12.57 1.10 -4.61
CA LEU A 45 12.42 -0.21 -3.98
C LEU A 45 12.57 -1.34 -5.01
N THR A 46 11.92 -1.20 -6.17
CA THR A 46 12.05 -2.12 -7.30
C THR A 46 13.50 -2.31 -7.71
N GLY A 47 14.28 -1.23 -7.82
CA GLY A 47 15.71 -1.30 -8.15
C GLY A 47 16.52 -2.13 -7.15
N GLY A 48 16.21 -2.03 -5.86
CA GLY A 48 16.82 -2.87 -4.82
C GLY A 48 16.34 -4.32 -4.81
N LEU A 49 15.10 -4.57 -5.22
CA LEU A 49 14.50 -5.92 -5.28
C LEU A 49 15.04 -6.77 -6.42
N VAL A 50 15.31 -6.19 -7.59
CA VAL A 50 15.78 -6.93 -8.77
C VAL A 50 16.97 -7.84 -8.46
N PRO A 51 18.09 -7.38 -7.87
CA PRO A 51 19.21 -8.27 -7.55
C PRO A 51 18.84 -9.33 -6.50
N LEU A 52 18.06 -8.97 -5.47
CA LEU A 52 17.64 -9.89 -4.40
C LEU A 52 16.71 -11.00 -4.89
N ALA A 53 15.83 -10.69 -5.85
CA ALA A 53 14.87 -11.64 -6.42
C ALA A 53 15.50 -12.58 -7.47
N SER A 54 16.62 -12.18 -8.10
CA SER A 54 17.18 -12.88 -9.26
C SER A 54 18.49 -13.62 -8.96
N PHE A 55 19.59 -12.91 -8.79
CA PHE A 55 20.94 -13.50 -8.78
C PHE A 55 21.68 -13.38 -7.44
N ALA A 56 21.36 -12.39 -6.60
CA ALA A 56 22.04 -12.18 -5.32
C ALA A 56 21.33 -12.87 -4.13
N GLY A 57 20.09 -13.33 -4.31
CA GLY A 57 19.34 -14.02 -3.27
C GLY A 57 19.87 -15.42 -2.95
N PRO A 58 19.70 -15.91 -1.71
CA PRO A 58 20.10 -17.25 -1.32
C PRO A 58 19.30 -18.32 -2.07
N LYS A 59 19.99 -19.30 -2.64
CA LYS A 59 19.39 -20.40 -3.42
C LYS A 59 19.42 -21.71 -2.64
N PRO A 60 18.34 -22.51 -2.65
CA PRO A 60 18.35 -23.86 -2.07
C PRO A 60 19.47 -24.72 -2.67
N GLN A 61 20.19 -25.43 -1.83
CA GLN A 61 21.28 -26.35 -2.19
C GLN A 61 20.94 -27.76 -1.68
N SER A 62 21.49 -28.80 -2.32
CA SER A 62 21.29 -30.18 -1.90
C SER A 62 21.85 -30.48 -0.50
N SER A 63 22.83 -29.71 -0.04
CA SER A 63 23.40 -29.79 1.31
C SER A 63 22.60 -29.03 2.37
N ASP A 64 21.55 -28.30 2.00
CA ASP A 64 20.75 -27.54 2.97
C ASP A 64 19.89 -28.49 3.81
N SER A 65 19.80 -28.21 5.11
CA SER A 65 18.74 -28.82 5.93
C SER A 65 17.35 -28.47 5.36
N PRO A 66 16.33 -29.33 5.55
CA PRO A 66 14.97 -29.08 5.06
C PRO A 66 14.43 -27.70 5.43
N ASN A 67 14.68 -27.24 6.67
CA ASN A 67 14.23 -25.92 7.12
C ASN A 67 14.96 -24.77 6.41
N THR A 68 16.26 -24.92 6.17
CA THR A 68 17.04 -23.90 5.43
C THR A 68 16.58 -23.81 3.98
N ALA A 69 16.36 -24.96 3.33
CA ALA A 69 15.82 -24.99 1.98
C ALA A 69 14.45 -24.30 1.90
N ARG A 70 13.53 -24.56 2.84
CA ARG A 70 12.22 -23.89 2.93
C ARG A 70 12.36 -22.38 3.08
N LEU A 71 13.23 -21.90 3.97
CA LEU A 71 13.45 -20.46 4.17
C LEU A 71 14.02 -19.77 2.92
N LYS A 72 14.95 -20.41 2.21
CA LYS A 72 15.49 -19.88 0.95
C LYS A 72 14.42 -19.81 -0.14
N ARG A 73 13.56 -20.84 -0.24
CA ARG A 73 12.39 -20.81 -1.15
C ARG A 73 11.40 -19.71 -0.80
N LEU A 74 11.09 -19.56 0.49
CA LEU A 74 10.22 -18.49 0.99
C LEU A 74 10.80 -17.12 0.66
N HIS A 75 12.11 -16.91 0.87
CA HIS A 75 12.81 -15.69 0.48
C HIS A 75 12.61 -15.39 -1.02
N MET A 76 12.84 -16.37 -1.90
CA MET A 76 12.65 -16.20 -3.35
C MET A 76 11.20 -15.83 -3.68
N LEU A 77 10.23 -16.54 -3.11
CA LEU A 77 8.81 -16.28 -3.34
C LEU A 77 8.42 -14.86 -2.92
N VAL A 78 8.81 -14.45 -1.71
CA VAL A 78 8.53 -13.12 -1.15
C VAL A 78 9.21 -12.02 -1.97
N ALA A 79 10.44 -12.24 -2.42
CA ALA A 79 11.16 -11.27 -3.26
C ALA A 79 10.46 -11.04 -4.60
N TRP A 80 10.00 -12.12 -5.25
CA TRP A 80 9.27 -12.02 -6.52
C TRP A 80 7.90 -11.39 -6.37
N THR A 81 7.13 -11.76 -5.34
CA THR A 81 5.81 -11.16 -5.12
C THR A 81 5.91 -9.68 -4.76
N SER A 82 6.92 -9.32 -3.94
CA SER A 82 7.26 -7.92 -3.64
C SER A 82 7.57 -7.13 -4.91
N LEU A 83 8.47 -7.66 -5.77
CA LEU A 83 8.86 -7.02 -7.02
C LEU A 83 7.67 -6.78 -7.95
N VAL A 84 6.83 -7.78 -8.17
CA VAL A 84 5.63 -7.66 -9.02
C VAL A 84 4.64 -6.65 -8.45
N SER A 85 4.50 -6.61 -7.12
CA SER A 85 3.63 -5.64 -6.46
C SER A 85 4.13 -4.21 -6.67
N GLU A 86 5.42 -3.94 -6.49
CA GLU A 86 5.99 -2.61 -6.73
C GLU A 86 5.87 -2.18 -8.20
N LEU A 87 6.11 -3.10 -9.15
CA LEU A 87 5.90 -2.83 -10.58
C LEU A 87 4.43 -2.48 -10.87
N THR A 88 3.48 -3.15 -10.21
CA THR A 88 2.06 -2.85 -10.34
C THR A 88 1.73 -1.46 -9.77
N ALA A 89 2.31 -1.10 -8.63
CA ALA A 89 2.17 0.25 -8.05
C ALA A 89 2.72 1.34 -8.99
N ILE A 90 3.90 1.13 -9.57
CA ILE A 90 4.50 2.03 -10.57
C ILE A 90 3.57 2.20 -11.77
N MET A 91 3.01 1.10 -12.29
CA MET A 91 2.12 1.15 -13.46
C MET A 91 0.83 1.93 -13.18
N TYR A 92 0.15 1.65 -12.06
CA TYR A 92 -1.04 2.42 -11.67
C TYR A 92 -0.70 3.91 -11.50
N ALA A 93 0.41 4.23 -10.83
CA ALA A 93 0.81 5.61 -10.58
C ALA A 93 1.15 6.35 -11.88
N THR A 94 1.88 5.69 -12.79
CA THR A 94 2.28 6.27 -14.09
C THR A 94 1.06 6.59 -14.94
N ILE A 95 0.14 5.63 -15.10
CA ILE A 95 -1.05 5.80 -15.92
C ILE A 95 -1.94 6.90 -15.33
N ALA A 96 -2.23 6.84 -14.02
CA ALA A 96 -3.07 7.85 -13.37
C ALA A 96 -2.46 9.25 -13.47
N ARG A 97 -1.15 9.38 -13.26
CA ARG A 97 -0.43 10.65 -13.38
C ARG A 97 -0.53 11.21 -14.79
N ASN A 98 -0.31 10.41 -15.83
CA ASN A 98 -0.39 10.89 -17.22
C ASN A 98 -1.81 11.36 -17.56
N VAL A 99 -2.83 10.58 -17.18
CA VAL A 99 -4.24 10.98 -17.40
C VAL A 99 -4.57 12.29 -16.68
N LEU A 100 -4.10 12.49 -15.44
CA LEU A 100 -4.32 13.74 -14.70
C LEU A 100 -3.64 14.95 -15.33
N LEU A 101 -2.55 14.76 -16.08
CA LEU A 101 -1.81 15.83 -16.75
C LEU A 101 -2.37 16.13 -18.16
N GLU A 102 -2.96 15.13 -18.82
CA GLU A 102 -3.37 15.22 -20.22
C GLU A 102 -4.89 15.44 -20.39
N ALA A 103 -5.71 14.89 -19.50
CA ALA A 103 -7.16 14.96 -19.60
C ALA A 103 -7.75 16.12 -18.80
N ALA A 104 -8.89 16.64 -19.26
CA ALA A 104 -9.67 17.60 -18.49
C ALA A 104 -10.31 16.90 -17.28
N VAL A 105 -9.81 17.20 -16.08
CA VAL A 105 -10.31 16.62 -14.83
C VAL A 105 -11.42 17.52 -14.26
N PRO A 106 -12.59 16.95 -13.90
CA PRO A 106 -13.65 17.72 -13.26
C PRO A 106 -13.19 18.41 -11.98
N HIS A 107 -13.65 19.65 -11.76
CA HIS A 107 -13.46 20.33 -10.48
C HIS A 107 -14.21 19.57 -9.37
N THR A 108 -13.59 19.44 -8.21
CA THR A 108 -14.14 18.74 -7.05
C THR A 108 -14.04 19.60 -5.81
N HIS A 109 -14.74 19.26 -4.74
CA HIS A 109 -14.68 20.01 -3.48
C HIS A 109 -13.40 19.73 -2.70
N SER A 110 -12.74 18.60 -2.98
CA SER A 110 -11.48 18.23 -2.33
C SER A 110 -10.71 17.20 -3.14
N LEU A 111 -9.39 17.17 -2.93
CA LEU A 111 -8.51 16.12 -3.45
C LEU A 111 -8.96 14.71 -3.03
N LYS A 112 -9.52 14.56 -1.83
CA LYS A 112 -10.06 13.28 -1.33
C LYS A 112 -11.22 12.80 -2.19
N GLU A 113 -12.11 13.70 -2.58
CA GLU A 113 -13.24 13.37 -3.45
C GLU A 113 -12.76 12.85 -4.80
N LEU A 114 -11.81 13.56 -5.43
CA LEU A 114 -11.19 13.14 -6.68
C LEU A 114 -10.55 11.75 -6.58
N LEU A 115 -9.74 11.51 -5.54
CA LEU A 115 -8.94 10.29 -5.41
C LEU A 115 -9.68 9.09 -4.85
N LEU A 116 -10.70 9.28 -4.00
CA LEU A 116 -11.38 8.17 -3.33
C LEU A 116 -12.79 7.93 -3.88
N ARG A 117 -13.51 8.97 -4.28
CA ARG A 117 -14.92 8.84 -4.71
C ARG A 117 -15.08 8.95 -6.22
N GLY A 118 -14.12 9.58 -6.90
CA GLY A 118 -14.12 9.76 -8.35
C GLY A 118 -13.51 8.60 -9.13
N GLU A 119 -13.15 8.91 -10.38
CA GLU A 119 -12.63 7.94 -11.36
C GLU A 119 -11.26 7.37 -11.00
N TYR A 120 -10.53 8.04 -10.10
CA TYR A 120 -9.20 7.62 -9.66
C TYR A 120 -9.21 6.70 -8.44
N ALA A 121 -10.39 6.35 -7.91
CA ALA A 121 -10.54 5.51 -6.72
C ALA A 121 -9.76 4.19 -6.80
N LEU A 122 -9.89 3.47 -7.91
CA LEU A 122 -9.20 2.20 -8.11
C LEU A 122 -7.68 2.41 -8.24
N ALA A 123 -7.26 3.40 -9.03
CA ALA A 123 -5.84 3.66 -9.23
C ALA A 123 -5.16 4.08 -7.93
N TRP A 124 -5.75 5.02 -7.19
CA TRP A 124 -5.23 5.48 -5.91
C TRP A 124 -5.16 4.34 -4.89
N THR A 125 -6.25 3.60 -4.72
CA THR A 125 -6.28 2.48 -3.76
C THR A 125 -5.30 1.38 -4.19
N GLY A 126 -5.22 1.08 -5.49
CA GLY A 126 -4.31 0.10 -6.06
C GLY A 126 -2.84 0.43 -5.86
N VAL A 127 -2.42 1.68 -6.14
CA VAL A 127 -1.04 2.15 -5.88
C VAL A 127 -0.68 1.95 -4.42
N ASN A 128 -1.54 2.40 -3.50
CA ASN A 128 -1.25 2.32 -2.07
C ASN A 128 -1.21 0.87 -1.57
N SER A 129 -2.17 0.02 -1.98
CA SER A 129 -2.18 -1.39 -1.60
C SER A 129 -0.95 -2.13 -2.11
N HIS A 130 -0.62 -1.96 -3.40
CA HIS A 130 0.52 -2.65 -3.99
C HIS A 130 1.87 -2.14 -3.49
N PHE A 131 2.01 -0.84 -3.24
CA PHE A 131 3.19 -0.28 -2.60
C PHE A 131 3.39 -0.86 -1.20
N LEU A 132 2.32 -0.97 -0.39
CA LEU A 132 2.42 -1.54 0.95
C LEU A 132 2.77 -3.02 0.92
N PHE A 133 2.16 -3.81 0.03
CA PHE A 133 2.55 -5.21 -0.16
C PHE A 133 3.99 -5.36 -0.65
N GLY A 134 4.41 -4.49 -1.57
CA GLY A 134 5.77 -4.39 -2.06
C GLY A 134 6.76 -4.13 -0.92
N LEU A 135 6.55 -3.05 -0.16
CA LEU A 135 7.34 -2.69 1.02
C LEU A 135 7.41 -3.80 2.08
N LEU A 136 6.28 -4.42 2.41
CA LEU A 136 6.20 -5.56 3.33
C LEU A 136 7.09 -6.71 2.87
N GLY A 137 6.97 -7.08 1.60
CA GLY A 137 7.77 -8.13 1.00
C GLY A 137 9.25 -7.74 0.93
N PHE A 138 9.58 -6.50 0.59
CA PHE A 138 10.96 -6.02 0.51
C PHE A 138 11.68 -6.13 1.85
N VAL A 139 11.08 -5.61 2.92
CA VAL A 139 11.68 -5.70 4.25
C VAL A 139 11.76 -7.15 4.71
N SER A 140 10.74 -7.97 4.41
CA SER A 140 10.78 -9.41 4.72
C SER A 140 11.91 -10.13 3.98
N THR A 141 12.14 -9.82 2.70
CA THR A 141 13.26 -10.32 1.91
C THR A 141 14.59 -9.91 2.51
N VAL A 142 14.77 -8.64 2.89
CA VAL A 142 15.99 -8.15 3.54
C VAL A 142 16.22 -8.86 4.88
N SER A 143 15.19 -9.00 5.72
CA SER A 143 15.27 -9.72 7.00
C SER A 143 15.64 -11.19 6.80
N LEU A 144 15.00 -11.88 5.86
CA LEU A 144 15.31 -13.27 5.54
C LEU A 144 16.74 -13.42 4.98
N ASN A 145 17.17 -12.50 4.12
CA ASN A 145 18.52 -12.52 3.57
C ASN A 145 19.57 -12.33 4.66
N ALA A 146 19.36 -11.38 5.58
CA ALA A 146 20.23 -11.16 6.73
C ALA A 146 20.27 -12.39 7.67
N TRP A 147 19.10 -12.98 7.94
CA TRP A 147 19.00 -14.19 8.74
C TRP A 147 19.77 -15.36 8.12
N LEU A 148 19.56 -15.62 6.83
CA LEU A 148 20.18 -16.74 6.10
C LEU A 148 21.69 -16.54 5.90
N SER A 149 22.13 -15.30 5.66
CA SER A 149 23.54 -15.00 5.38
C SER A 149 24.40 -14.96 6.65
N PHE A 150 23.86 -14.47 7.77
CA PHE A 150 24.64 -14.21 8.99
C PHE A 150 24.23 -15.08 10.20
N GLY A 151 23.14 -15.84 10.12
CA GLY A 151 22.60 -16.63 11.23
C GLY A 151 23.05 -18.10 11.26
N CYS A 152 23.26 -18.74 10.11
CA CYS A 152 23.42 -20.20 10.07
C CYS A 152 24.87 -20.71 10.17
N ASN A 153 25.88 -19.91 9.79
CA ASN A 153 27.24 -20.43 9.55
C ASN A 153 28.38 -19.72 10.32
N CYS A 154 28.10 -18.64 11.05
CA CYS A 154 29.15 -17.93 11.80
C CYS A 154 29.17 -18.41 13.26
N ALA A 155 30.35 -18.69 13.81
CA ALA A 155 30.60 -19.23 15.16
C ALA A 155 30.11 -18.34 16.34
N GLY A 156 29.30 -17.32 16.08
CA GLY A 156 28.60 -16.50 17.07
C GLY A 156 27.10 -16.29 16.82
N GLY A 157 26.52 -16.84 15.74
CA GLY A 157 25.08 -17.07 15.43
C GLY A 157 24.01 -16.01 15.71
N ARG A 158 24.34 -14.86 16.30
CA ARG A 158 23.39 -13.91 16.88
C ARG A 158 23.18 -12.65 16.03
N ILE A 159 24.10 -12.37 15.10
CA ILE A 159 24.06 -11.15 14.28
C ILE A 159 22.89 -11.20 13.28
N GLY A 160 22.70 -12.33 12.57
CA GLY A 160 21.60 -12.49 11.62
C GLY A 160 20.21 -12.22 12.23
N PRO A 161 19.87 -12.88 13.36
CA PRO A 161 18.63 -12.61 14.08
C PRO A 161 18.47 -11.14 14.50
N ALA A 162 19.53 -10.52 15.04
CA ALA A 162 19.47 -9.12 15.46
C ALA A 162 19.17 -8.17 14.29
N LEU A 163 19.81 -8.38 13.14
CA LEU A 163 19.57 -7.59 11.92
C LEU A 163 18.14 -7.78 11.40
N ALA A 164 17.66 -9.02 11.36
CA ALA A 164 16.29 -9.33 10.94
C ALA A 164 15.25 -8.65 11.87
N CYS A 165 15.46 -8.71 13.20
CA CYS A 165 14.61 -8.03 14.17
C CYS A 165 14.63 -6.50 14.00
N GLY A 166 15.80 -5.92 13.74
CA GLY A 166 15.94 -4.48 13.48
C GLY A 166 15.14 -4.04 12.25
N ALA A 167 15.27 -4.77 11.14
CA ALA A 167 14.51 -4.51 9.92
C ALA A 167 12.99 -4.69 10.13
N SER A 168 12.56 -5.75 10.84
CA SER A 168 11.16 -5.96 11.18
C SER A 168 10.60 -4.87 12.11
N SER A 169 11.39 -4.34 13.04
CA SER A 169 10.99 -3.22 13.90
C SER A 169 10.75 -1.95 13.08
N ALA A 170 11.68 -1.63 12.16
CA ALA A 170 11.51 -0.49 11.25
C ALA A 170 10.24 -0.64 10.39
N LEU A 171 9.94 -1.85 9.91
CA LEU A 171 8.70 -2.13 9.18
C LEU A 171 7.45 -1.86 10.02
N LEU A 172 7.41 -2.34 11.27
CA LEU A 172 6.28 -2.10 12.16
C LEU A 172 6.05 -0.61 12.43
N LEU A 173 7.14 0.17 12.55
CA LEU A 173 7.06 1.63 12.67
C LEU A 173 6.51 2.28 11.39
N MET A 174 7.00 1.88 10.21
CA MET A 174 6.46 2.37 8.93
C MET A 174 4.96 2.05 8.79
N LEU A 175 4.55 0.82 9.11
CA LEU A 175 3.13 0.41 9.10
C LEU A 175 2.29 1.21 10.09
N SER A 176 2.82 1.53 11.27
CA SER A 176 2.12 2.35 12.26
C SER A 176 1.85 3.76 11.74
N VAL A 177 2.85 4.38 11.09
CA VAL A 177 2.72 5.70 10.45
C VAL A 177 1.66 5.66 9.35
N VAL A 178 1.71 4.66 8.47
CA VAL A 178 0.72 4.52 7.38
C VAL A 178 -0.68 4.28 7.94
N ASN A 179 -0.83 3.38 8.92
CA ASN A 179 -2.13 3.09 9.53
C ASN A 179 -2.73 4.35 10.17
N SER A 180 -1.91 5.16 10.84
CA SER A 180 -2.32 6.44 11.40
C SER A 180 -2.75 7.46 10.32
N ALA A 181 -2.04 7.49 9.18
CA ALA A 181 -2.38 8.34 8.05
C ALA A 181 -3.71 7.92 7.39
N VAL A 182 -3.91 6.62 7.17
CA VAL A 182 -5.15 6.06 6.63
C VAL A 182 -6.34 6.38 7.53
N GLY A 183 -6.17 6.24 8.86
CA GLY A 183 -7.25 6.52 9.81
C GLY A 183 -7.71 7.98 9.81
N LYS A 184 -6.78 8.94 9.65
CA LYS A 184 -7.13 10.37 9.49
C LYS A 184 -7.86 10.65 8.19
N GLY A 185 -7.51 9.93 7.12
CA GLY A 185 -8.15 10.05 5.82
C GLY A 185 -9.62 9.67 5.83
N ASP A 186 -10.06 8.77 6.71
CA ASP A 186 -11.40 8.17 6.66
C ASP A 186 -12.37 8.67 7.74
N ALA A 187 -12.00 9.68 8.55
CA ALA A 187 -12.77 10.21 9.68
C ALA A 187 -14.21 10.73 9.36
N GLN A 188 -14.62 10.73 8.09
CA GLN A 188 -15.98 11.11 7.65
C GLN A 188 -16.79 9.93 7.07
N SER A 189 -16.20 8.75 6.92
CA SER A 189 -16.87 7.54 6.41
C SER A 189 -17.34 6.70 7.60
N VAL A 190 -18.58 6.87 8.02
CA VAL A 190 -19.14 6.16 9.21
C VAL A 190 -19.18 4.62 9.03
N GLN A 191 -18.90 4.10 7.83
CA GLN A 191 -19.11 2.69 7.47
C GLN A 191 -17.84 1.87 7.12
N HIS A 192 -16.63 2.44 7.11
CA HIS A 192 -15.41 1.68 6.76
C HIS A 192 -14.38 1.69 7.89
N LEU A 193 -13.76 0.53 8.12
CA LEU A 193 -12.73 0.33 9.14
C LEU A 193 -11.54 1.26 8.82
N PRO A 194 -11.18 2.22 9.71
CA PRO A 194 -10.09 3.18 9.50
C PRO A 194 -8.72 2.51 9.69
N SER A 195 -8.41 1.52 8.87
CA SER A 195 -7.23 0.68 9.01
C SER A 195 -6.65 0.28 7.65
N LEU A 196 -5.39 -0.18 7.66
CA LEU A 196 -4.75 -0.81 6.51
C LEU A 196 -5.61 -1.94 5.92
N LEU A 197 -6.30 -2.70 6.77
CA LEU A 197 -7.20 -3.76 6.33
C LEU A 197 -8.37 -3.19 5.50
N GLY A 198 -8.92 -2.04 5.91
CA GLY A 198 -9.96 -1.34 5.17
C GLY A 198 -9.49 -0.91 3.77
N LEU A 199 -8.23 -0.49 3.62
CA LEU A 199 -7.63 -0.18 2.33
C LEU A 199 -7.60 -1.41 1.41
N PHE A 200 -7.11 -2.55 1.90
CA PHE A 200 -7.06 -3.80 1.12
C PHE A 200 -8.45 -4.32 0.76
N GLN A 201 -9.39 -4.25 1.70
CA GLN A 201 -10.78 -4.63 1.45
C GLN A 201 -11.40 -3.76 0.37
N ARG A 202 -11.20 -2.44 0.44
CA ARG A 202 -11.66 -1.51 -0.60
C ARG A 202 -11.04 -1.83 -1.95
N TYR A 203 -9.75 -2.13 -1.99
CA TYR A 203 -9.08 -2.51 -3.24
C TYR A 203 -9.69 -3.76 -3.86
N ALA A 204 -9.87 -4.82 -3.07
CA ALA A 204 -10.51 -6.04 -3.51
C ALA A 204 -11.94 -5.79 -4.01
N PHE A 205 -12.73 -4.98 -3.29
CA PHE A 205 -14.07 -4.60 -3.71
C PHE A 205 -14.07 -3.87 -5.07
N LEU A 206 -13.19 -2.89 -5.25
CA LEU A 206 -13.09 -2.14 -6.50
C LEU A 206 -12.65 -3.02 -7.67
N LEU A 207 -11.71 -3.96 -7.45
CA LEU A 207 -11.31 -4.94 -8.46
C LEU A 207 -12.48 -5.84 -8.86
N LEU A 208 -13.23 -6.37 -7.89
CA LEU A 208 -14.39 -7.22 -8.18
C LEU A 208 -15.50 -6.41 -8.90
N ALA A 209 -15.71 -5.15 -8.52
CA ALA A 209 -16.64 -4.27 -9.22
C ALA A 209 -16.23 -4.06 -10.69
N GLU A 210 -14.95 -3.90 -10.99
CA GLU A 210 -14.45 -3.81 -12.37
C GLU A 210 -14.71 -5.09 -13.18
N VAL A 211 -14.57 -6.26 -12.55
CA VAL A 211 -14.82 -7.56 -13.20
C VAL A 211 -16.32 -7.76 -13.43
N PHE A 212 -17.15 -7.58 -12.41
CA PHE A 212 -18.57 -7.95 -12.48
C PHE A 212 -19.46 -6.84 -13.04
N VAL A 213 -19.19 -5.58 -12.71
CA VAL A 213 -20.02 -4.44 -13.14
C VAL A 213 -19.52 -3.89 -14.47
N ARG A 214 -18.20 -3.65 -14.59
CA ARG A 214 -17.61 -3.08 -15.82
C ARG A 214 -17.16 -4.12 -16.84
N ARG A 215 -17.29 -5.41 -16.53
CA ARG A 215 -16.98 -6.55 -17.41
C ARG A 215 -15.55 -6.54 -17.95
N LYS A 216 -14.58 -6.02 -17.19
CA LYS A 216 -13.16 -6.02 -17.56
C LYS A 216 -12.54 -7.41 -17.35
N MET A 217 -12.75 -8.31 -18.31
CA MET A 217 -12.34 -9.72 -18.23
C MET A 217 -10.84 -9.93 -17.99
N LEU A 218 -9.98 -9.05 -18.50
CA LEU A 218 -8.54 -9.12 -18.28
C LEU A 218 -8.16 -9.03 -16.79
N ILE A 219 -8.89 -8.23 -16.01
CA ILE A 219 -8.68 -8.14 -14.56
C ILE A 219 -9.06 -9.47 -13.90
N GLY A 220 -10.16 -10.09 -14.33
CA GLY A 220 -10.59 -11.40 -13.84
C GLY A 220 -9.56 -12.49 -14.10
N ILE A 221 -8.99 -12.53 -15.32
CA ILE A 221 -7.90 -13.45 -15.68
C ILE A 221 -6.66 -13.20 -14.82
N ALA A 222 -6.26 -11.93 -14.64
CA ALA A 222 -5.11 -11.59 -13.82
C ALA A 222 -5.27 -12.02 -12.35
N ILE A 223 -6.47 -11.86 -11.78
CA ILE A 223 -6.80 -12.33 -10.42
C ILE A 223 -6.69 -13.86 -10.35
N ALA A 224 -7.28 -14.57 -11.32
CA ALA A 224 -7.23 -16.04 -11.35
C ALA A 224 -5.80 -16.56 -11.45
N LEU A 225 -5.00 -15.99 -12.35
CA LEU A 225 -3.58 -16.36 -12.51
C LEU A 225 -2.77 -16.07 -11.24
N SER A 226 -3.01 -14.92 -10.60
CA SER A 226 -2.36 -14.56 -9.34
C SER A 226 -2.70 -15.55 -8.23
N ALA A 227 -3.98 -15.96 -8.13
CA ALA A 227 -4.41 -16.95 -7.16
C ALA A 227 -3.73 -18.32 -7.39
N VAL A 228 -3.67 -18.78 -8.64
CA VAL A 228 -2.94 -20.01 -9.00
C VAL A 228 -1.46 -19.91 -8.64
N ALA A 229 -0.80 -18.80 -8.96
CA ALA A 229 0.60 -18.58 -8.65
C ALA A 229 0.88 -18.60 -7.14
N VAL A 230 0.01 -17.99 -6.33
CA VAL A 230 0.12 -18.01 -4.86
C VAL A 230 0.00 -19.44 -4.32
N VAL A 231 -0.99 -20.21 -4.79
CA VAL A 231 -1.18 -21.61 -4.35
C VAL A 231 0.02 -22.47 -4.74
N GLN A 232 0.48 -22.39 -5.99
CA GLN A 232 1.64 -23.13 -6.48
C GLN A 232 2.92 -22.75 -5.72
N GLY A 233 3.14 -21.46 -5.49
CA GLY A 233 4.27 -20.97 -4.70
C GLY A 233 4.25 -21.49 -3.25
N ALA A 234 3.09 -21.48 -2.60
CA ALA A 234 2.92 -22.01 -1.26
C ALA A 234 3.20 -23.52 -1.20
N LEU A 235 2.68 -24.31 -2.15
CA LEU A 235 2.95 -25.74 -2.25
C LEU A 235 4.44 -26.03 -2.45
N TRP A 236 5.11 -25.27 -3.33
CA TRP A 236 6.54 -25.40 -3.59
C TRP A 236 7.41 -25.10 -2.36
N VAL A 237 7.00 -24.14 -1.51
CA VAL A 237 7.67 -23.86 -0.23
C VAL A 237 7.50 -25.03 0.75
N VAL A 238 6.34 -25.69 0.79
CA VAL A 238 6.05 -26.77 1.74
C VAL A 238 6.68 -28.11 1.34
N GLN A 239 6.74 -28.42 0.04
CA GLN A 239 7.28 -29.66 -0.48
C GLN A 239 8.77 -29.80 -0.15
N VAL A 240 9.11 -30.60 0.87
CA VAL A 240 10.50 -31.02 1.11
C VAL A 240 10.78 -32.12 0.09
N PRO A 241 11.84 -32.03 -0.74
CA PRO A 241 12.25 -33.16 -1.55
C PRO A 241 12.53 -34.31 -0.58
N GLY A 242 11.75 -35.40 -0.69
CA GLY A 242 12.06 -36.62 0.03
C GLY A 242 13.37 -37.18 -0.51
N ASP A 243 14.29 -37.51 0.40
CA ASP A 243 15.50 -38.25 0.09
C ASP A 243 15.16 -39.67 -0.39
#